data_AF-C8PSH4-F1
#
_entry.id   AF-C8PSH4-F1
#
_cell.length_a   1.000
_cell.length_b   1.000
_cell.length_c   1.000
_cell.angle_alpha   90.00
_cell.angle_beta   90.00
_cell.angle_gamma   90.00
#
_symmetry.space_group_name_H-M   'P 1'
#
loop_
_entity.id
_entity.type
_entity.pdbx_description
1 polymer ?
#
loop_
_entity_poly.entity_id
_entity_poly.type
_entity_poly.pdbx_seq_one_letter_code
_entity_poly.pdbx_strand_id
1 'polypeptide(L)'
;MNTPKKNMHLCFCVQLSISYLQQIDKNDNASLYKAFFSGIQAEEKLPLTIFAAGSFLEWQKGKRQAYSILLNNMLSRKQIELLSGGYYQPYLSLLPASDVIGQIEMMTSAIRTHFGKRPRGLFFNRFCMDAVINYPVYPVRYGVLSPRLSFIPYRHERTTRFTHRFFSCRC
;
A
#
# COMPACT_ATOMS: atom_id res chain seq x y z
N MET A 1 -5.45 4.55 -41.70
CA MET A 1 -5.43 5.39 -40.49
C MET A 1 -5.04 4.52 -39.30
N ASN A 2 -3.77 4.59 -38.87
CA ASN A 2 -3.33 3.92 -37.64
C ASN A 2 -3.76 4.78 -36.45
N THR A 3 -4.83 4.39 -35.77
CA THR A 3 -5.16 4.98 -34.47
C THR A 3 -4.08 4.60 -33.47
N PRO A 4 -3.49 5.56 -32.74
CA PRO A 4 -2.50 5.23 -31.71
C PRO A 4 -3.19 4.38 -30.65
N LYS A 5 -2.73 3.13 -30.46
CA LYS A 5 -3.16 2.26 -29.35
C LYS A 5 -2.91 3.01 -28.04
N LYS A 6 -3.97 3.54 -27.43
CA LYS A 6 -3.92 4.08 -26.07
C LYS A 6 -3.83 2.89 -25.12
N ASN A 7 -2.65 2.68 -24.54
CA ASN A 7 -2.45 1.67 -23.51
C ASN A 7 -3.12 2.16 -22.22
N MET A 8 -4.31 1.64 -21.93
CA MET A 8 -4.97 1.85 -20.66
C MET A 8 -4.62 0.69 -19.74
N HIS A 9 -3.92 0.99 -18.65
CA HIS A 9 -3.68 0.01 -17.60
C HIS A 9 -4.65 0.33 -16.46
N LEU A 10 -5.24 -0.70 -15.85
CA LEU A 10 -6.12 -0.55 -14.70
C LEU A 10 -5.37 -1.10 -13.49
N CYS A 11 -5.44 -0.40 -12.35
CA CYS A 11 -4.83 -0.85 -11.11
C CYS A 11 -5.84 -0.69 -9.99
N PHE A 12 -6.10 -1.76 -9.24
CA PHE A 12 -6.91 -1.69 -8.03
C PHE A 12 -5.99 -1.55 -6.83
N CYS A 13 -6.27 -0.57 -5.96
CA CYS A 13 -5.56 -0.40 -4.71
C CYS A 13 -6.53 -0.52 -3.56
N VAL A 14 -6.25 -1.42 -2.61
CA VAL A 14 -7.07 -1.65 -1.44
C VAL A 14 -6.27 -1.32 -0.19
N GLN A 15 -6.83 -0.46 0.65
CA GLN A 15 -6.29 -0.16 1.96
C GLN A 15 -6.98 -1.05 3.01
N LEU A 16 -6.19 -1.80 3.76
CA LEU A 16 -6.65 -2.59 4.91
C LEU A 16 -6.19 -1.90 6.19
N SER A 17 -7.14 -1.43 6.98
CA SER A 17 -6.90 -0.79 8.27
C SER A 17 -8.01 -1.16 9.25
N ILE A 18 -7.67 -1.29 10.53
CA ILE A 18 -8.64 -1.59 11.58
C ILE A 18 -8.81 -0.37 12.45
N SER A 19 -10.05 0.09 12.53
CA SER A 19 -10.43 1.24 13.35
C SER A 19 -10.37 0.90 14.83
N TYR A 20 -10.10 1.89 15.67
CA TYR A 20 -10.05 1.74 17.12
C TYR A 20 -11.34 1.12 17.70
N LEU A 21 -12.50 1.55 17.21
CA LEU A 21 -13.80 0.98 17.61
C LEU A 21 -13.89 -0.53 17.32
N GLN A 22 -13.39 -0.99 16.18
CA GLN A 22 -13.39 -2.42 15.82
C GLN A 22 -12.42 -3.23 16.70
N GLN A 23 -11.37 -2.61 17.23
CA GLN A 23 -10.47 -3.27 18.18
C GLN A 23 -11.17 -3.48 19.53
N ILE A 24 -11.99 -2.51 19.96
CA ILE A 24 -12.75 -2.56 21.22
C ILE A 24 -13.92 -3.52 21.13
N ASP A 25 -14.71 -3.41 20.06
CA ASP A 25 -15.98 -4.13 19.90
C ASP A 25 -15.78 -5.66 19.90
N LYS A 26 -14.55 -6.15 19.70
CA LYS A 26 -14.19 -7.58 19.52
C LYS A 26 -15.04 -8.29 18.46
N ASN A 27 -15.94 -7.58 17.78
CA ASN A 27 -16.86 -8.12 16.84
C ASN A 27 -16.08 -8.56 15.61
N ASP A 28 -16.34 -9.80 15.25
CA ASP A 28 -15.36 -10.56 14.54
C ASP A 28 -15.62 -10.49 13.04
N ASN A 29 -15.09 -9.44 12.40
CA ASN A 29 -15.21 -9.23 10.95
C ASN A 29 -14.39 -10.25 10.12
N ALA A 30 -13.98 -11.36 10.72
CA ALA A 30 -13.21 -12.43 10.09
C ALA A 30 -13.87 -12.95 8.82
N SER A 31 -15.19 -13.13 8.87
CA SER A 31 -16.00 -13.65 7.78
C SER A 31 -15.95 -12.74 6.56
N LEU A 32 -16.04 -11.42 6.75
CA LEU A 32 -15.95 -10.42 5.68
C LEU A 32 -14.57 -10.42 5.02
N TYR A 33 -13.49 -10.41 5.82
CA TYR A 33 -12.14 -10.48 5.28
C TYR A 33 -11.90 -11.80 4.54
N LYS A 34 -12.39 -12.93 5.08
CA LYS A 34 -12.28 -14.23 4.43
C LYS A 34 -12.98 -14.22 3.06
N ALA A 35 -14.22 -13.76 3.00
CA ALA A 35 -14.98 -13.68 1.76
C ALA A 35 -14.28 -12.78 0.72
N PHE A 36 -13.81 -11.61 1.14
CA PHE A 36 -13.07 -10.68 0.29
C PHE A 36 -11.82 -11.32 -0.32
N PHE A 37 -10.98 -11.94 0.52
CA PHE A 37 -9.74 -12.56 0.07
C PHE A 37 -9.96 -13.83 -0.76
N SER A 38 -10.95 -14.66 -0.43
CA SER A 38 -11.30 -15.84 -1.23
C SER A 38 -11.81 -15.43 -2.62
N GLY A 39 -12.56 -14.33 -2.72
CA GLY A 39 -12.99 -13.78 -4.00
C GLY A 39 -11.82 -13.31 -4.86
N ILE A 40 -10.86 -12.58 -4.27
CA ILE A 40 -9.65 -12.16 -4.98
C ILE A 40 -8.84 -13.37 -5.43
N GLN A 41 -8.66 -14.36 -4.55
CA GLN A 41 -7.87 -15.55 -4.86
C GLN A 41 -8.42 -16.31 -6.07
N ALA A 42 -9.74 -16.31 -6.29
CA ALA A 42 -10.37 -16.93 -7.46
C ALA A 42 -10.03 -16.19 -8.78
N GLU A 43 -9.77 -14.88 -8.73
CA GLU A 43 -9.50 -14.04 -9.89
C GLU A 43 -8.01 -13.72 -10.03
N GLU A 44 -7.23 -14.67 -10.59
CA GLU A 44 -5.77 -14.54 -10.72
C GLU A 44 -5.31 -13.43 -11.67
N LYS A 45 -6.18 -12.97 -12.59
CA LYS A 45 -5.85 -11.95 -13.60
C LYS A 45 -6.06 -10.51 -13.12
N LEU A 46 -6.59 -10.31 -11.91
CA LEU A 46 -6.89 -8.98 -11.38
C LEU A 46 -5.59 -8.31 -10.88
N PRO A 47 -5.14 -7.19 -11.47
CA PRO A 47 -3.98 -6.46 -10.97
C PRO A 47 -4.35 -5.73 -9.66
N LEU A 48 -4.00 -6.34 -8.53
CA LEU A 48 -4.36 -5.85 -7.20
C LEU A 48 -3.12 -5.46 -6.40
N THR A 49 -3.16 -4.23 -5.88
CA THR A 49 -2.21 -3.71 -4.92
C THR A 49 -2.89 -3.55 -3.56
N ILE A 50 -2.20 -3.94 -2.50
CA ILE A 50 -2.72 -3.88 -1.13
C ILE A 50 -1.77 -3.06 -0.27
N PHE A 51 -2.32 -2.08 0.42
CA PHE A 51 -1.66 -1.41 1.54
C PHE A 51 -2.26 -1.93 2.85
N ALA A 52 -1.47 -2.71 3.60
CA ALA A 52 -1.86 -3.22 4.91
C ALA A 52 -1.28 -2.32 6.01
N ALA A 53 -2.15 -1.57 6.69
CA ALA A 53 -1.75 -0.69 7.78
C ALA A 53 -1.18 -1.46 8.98
N GLY A 54 -0.35 -0.81 9.81
CA GLY A 54 0.24 -1.45 10.99
C GLY A 54 -0.83 -1.98 11.95
N SER A 55 -1.93 -1.26 12.13
CA SER A 55 -3.07 -1.70 12.94
C SER A 55 -3.67 -3.03 12.46
N PHE A 56 -3.71 -3.26 11.15
CA PHE A 56 -4.17 -4.51 10.57
C PHE A 56 -3.17 -5.64 10.80
N LEU A 57 -1.86 -5.37 10.63
CA LEU A 57 -0.80 -6.35 10.88
C LEU A 57 -0.77 -6.79 12.36
N GLU A 58 -0.93 -5.86 13.30
CA GLU A 58 -0.97 -6.17 14.74
C GLU A 58 -2.20 -7.00 15.11
N TRP A 59 -3.37 -6.67 14.55
CA TRP A 59 -4.57 -7.48 14.75
C TRP A 59 -4.40 -8.92 14.22
N GLN A 60 -3.72 -9.10 13.09
CA GLN A 60 -3.44 -10.43 12.56
C GLN A 60 -2.53 -11.25 13.49
N LYS A 61 -1.47 -10.65 14.06
CA LYS A 61 -0.56 -11.31 15.00
C LYS A 61 -1.29 -11.91 16.20
N GLY A 62 -2.23 -11.16 16.78
CA GLY A 62 -2.85 -11.52 18.05
C GLY A 62 -3.88 -12.65 17.95
N LYS A 63 -4.44 -12.94 16.77
CA LYS A 63 -5.62 -13.82 16.68
C LYS A 63 -5.64 -14.80 15.51
N ARG A 64 -5.00 -14.54 14.34
CA ARG A 64 -5.24 -15.35 13.12
C ARG A 64 -4.10 -15.38 12.09
N GLN A 65 -3.31 -16.44 12.15
CA GLN A 65 -2.28 -16.76 11.14
C GLN A 65 -2.83 -17.08 9.74
N ALA A 66 -4.11 -17.49 9.64
CA ALA A 66 -4.72 -17.93 8.38
C ALA A 66 -4.67 -16.87 7.27
N TYR A 67 -4.83 -15.59 7.60
CA TYR A 67 -4.78 -14.51 6.61
C TYR A 67 -3.37 -14.22 6.13
N SER A 68 -2.38 -14.28 7.03
CA SER A 68 -0.98 -14.10 6.66
C SER A 68 -0.54 -15.19 5.70
N ILE A 69 -0.99 -16.44 5.90
CA ILE A 69 -0.75 -17.56 4.97
C ILE A 69 -1.39 -17.29 3.62
N LEU A 70 -2.65 -16.86 3.59
CA LEU A 70 -3.36 -16.57 2.35
C LEU A 70 -2.70 -15.43 1.56
N LEU A 71 -2.34 -14.33 2.23
CA LEU A 71 -1.62 -13.21 1.61
C LEU A 71 -0.25 -13.65 1.09
N ASN A 72 0.48 -14.48 1.84
CA ASN A 72 1.75 -15.06 1.39
C ASN A 72 1.58 -15.93 0.14
N ASN A 73 0.52 -16.73 0.05
CA ASN A 73 0.22 -17.54 -1.13
C ASN A 73 -0.08 -16.68 -2.37
N MET A 74 -0.85 -15.60 -2.22
CA MET A 74 -1.11 -14.67 -3.33
C MET A 74 0.16 -13.90 -3.73
N LEU A 75 1.01 -13.52 -2.75
CA LEU A 75 2.30 -12.87 -3.01
C LEU A 75 3.31 -13.79 -3.70
N SER A 76 3.33 -15.08 -3.37
CA SER A 76 4.26 -16.04 -3.99
C SER A 76 3.91 -16.27 -5.46
N ARG A 77 2.62 -16.27 -5.79
CA ARG A 77 2.08 -16.31 -7.17
C ARG A 77 2.17 -14.98 -7.91
N LYS A 78 2.66 -13.92 -7.26
CA LYS A 78 2.67 -12.53 -7.75
C LYS A 78 1.28 -11.99 -8.08
N GLN A 79 0.20 -12.59 -7.59
CA GLN A 79 -1.16 -12.11 -7.85
C GLN A 79 -1.45 -10.75 -7.20
N ILE A 80 -0.76 -10.45 -6.09
CA ILE A 80 -0.89 -9.17 -5.39
C ILE A 80 0.47 -8.51 -5.18
N GLU A 81 0.46 -7.18 -5.04
CA GLU A 81 1.61 -6.39 -4.62
C GLU A 81 1.34 -5.72 -3.27
N LEU A 82 2.28 -5.82 -2.32
CA LEU A 82 2.19 -5.08 -1.05
C LEU A 82 2.91 -3.73 -1.13
N LEU A 83 2.21 -2.67 -0.71
CA LEU A 83 2.78 -1.33 -0.55
C LEU A 83 3.28 -1.09 0.87
N SER A 84 4.35 -0.31 0.98
CA SER A 84 4.76 0.34 2.21
C SER A 84 4.00 1.65 2.41
N GLY A 85 4.27 2.38 3.49
CA GLY A 85 3.61 3.64 3.83
C GLY A 85 3.78 3.95 5.32
N GLY A 86 2.99 4.88 5.85
CA GLY A 86 3.04 5.17 7.28
C GLY A 86 2.44 4.03 8.11
N TYR A 87 3.22 3.46 9.03
CA TYR A 87 2.81 2.31 9.85
C TYR A 87 1.54 2.59 10.68
N TYR A 88 1.51 3.70 11.41
CA TYR A 88 0.33 4.16 12.17
C TYR A 88 -0.64 5.01 11.35
N GLN A 89 -0.44 5.06 10.02
CA GLN A 89 -1.21 5.90 9.11
C GLN A 89 -1.29 7.39 9.54
N PRO A 90 -0.18 8.02 9.98
CA PRO A 90 -0.21 9.42 10.38
C PRO A 90 -0.48 10.35 9.20
N TYR A 91 -0.82 11.59 9.52
CA TYR A 91 -0.80 12.68 8.56
C TYR A 91 0.66 13.05 8.26
N LEU A 92 1.26 12.41 7.26
CA LEU A 92 2.70 12.54 6.97
C LEU A 92 3.16 14.00 6.76
N SER A 93 2.32 14.87 6.23
CA SER A 93 2.66 16.30 6.06
C SER A 93 2.77 17.10 7.37
N LEU A 94 2.25 16.58 8.48
CA LEU A 94 2.36 17.22 9.80
C LEU A 94 3.56 16.73 10.60
N LEU A 95 4.24 15.69 10.12
CA LEU A 95 5.36 15.07 10.82
C LEU A 95 6.70 15.67 10.37
N PRO A 96 7.68 15.78 11.28
CA PRO A 96 9.05 16.07 10.89
C PRO A 96 9.61 14.96 9.99
N ALA A 97 10.61 15.29 9.19
CA ALA A 97 11.24 14.39 8.23
C ALA A 97 11.68 13.05 8.84
N SER A 98 12.30 13.10 10.02
CA SER A 98 12.76 11.93 10.77
C SER A 98 11.63 10.95 11.06
N ASP A 99 10.47 11.47 11.46
CA ASP A 99 9.33 10.66 11.86
C ASP A 99 8.63 10.06 10.64
N VAL A 100 8.58 10.81 9.53
CA VAL A 100 8.11 10.29 8.23
C VAL A 100 8.96 9.08 7.82
N ILE A 101 10.29 9.21 7.87
CA ILE A 101 11.21 8.11 7.54
C ILE A 101 10.99 6.93 8.50
N GLY A 102 10.95 7.19 9.81
CA GLY A 102 10.73 6.17 10.82
C GLY A 102 9.43 5.40 10.61
N GLN A 103 8.32 6.08 10.29
CA GLN A 103 7.03 5.45 10.00
C GLN A 103 7.08 4.52 8.78
N ILE A 104 7.80 4.93 7.72
CA ILE A 104 7.97 4.12 6.52
C ILE A 104 8.91 2.94 6.77
N GLU A 105 9.98 3.14 7.53
CA GLU A 105 10.92 2.08 7.89
C GLU A 105 10.27 1.04 8.80
N MET A 106 9.44 1.47 9.75
CA MET A 106 8.63 0.58 10.58
C MET A 106 7.70 -0.28 9.73
N MET A 107 6.98 0.33 8.78
CA MET A 107 6.11 -0.40 7.86
C MET A 107 6.89 -1.37 6.98
N THR A 108 7.98 -0.91 6.40
CA THR A 108 8.82 -1.73 5.53
C THR A 108 9.40 -2.92 6.29
N SER A 109 9.81 -2.71 7.53
CA SER A 109 10.34 -3.76 8.41
C SER A 109 9.24 -4.75 8.81
N ALA A 110 8.04 -4.27 9.15
CA ALA A 110 6.90 -5.13 9.44
C ALA A 110 6.57 -6.03 8.24
N ILE A 111 6.46 -5.48 7.03
CA ILE A 111 6.19 -6.26 5.81
C ILE A 111 7.28 -7.31 5.57
N ARG A 112 8.56 -6.94 5.75
CA ARG A 112 9.68 -7.88 5.61
C ARG A 112 9.60 -9.03 6.62
N THR A 113 9.32 -8.73 7.89
CA THR A 113 9.21 -9.73 8.95
C THR A 113 8.01 -10.64 8.73
N HIS A 114 6.88 -10.11 8.27
CA HIS A 114 5.63 -10.88 8.12
C HIS A 114 5.54 -11.69 6.83
N PHE A 115 6.03 -11.15 5.72
CA PHE A 115 5.82 -11.72 4.40
C PHE A 115 7.12 -12.09 3.67
N GLY A 116 8.29 -11.75 4.24
CA GLY A 116 9.58 -11.99 3.60
C GLY A 116 9.79 -11.22 2.29
N LYS A 117 8.91 -10.26 1.97
CA LYS A 117 8.96 -9.44 0.76
C LYS A 117 9.42 -8.03 1.08
N ARG A 118 10.13 -7.41 0.15
CA ARG A 118 10.50 -6.00 0.23
C ARG A 118 9.53 -5.18 -0.63
N PRO A 119 8.68 -4.33 -0.02
CA PRO A 119 7.75 -3.50 -0.77
C PRO A 119 8.52 -2.52 -1.64
N ARG A 120 8.01 -2.26 -2.85
CA ARG A 120 8.62 -1.34 -3.82
C ARG A 120 7.81 -0.07 -4.02
N GLY A 121 6.54 -0.08 -3.65
CA GLY A 121 5.68 1.10 -3.71
C GLY A 121 5.40 1.67 -2.32
N LEU A 122 5.05 2.95 -2.28
CA LEU A 122 4.48 3.61 -1.11
C LEU A 122 2.99 3.88 -1.32
N PHE A 123 2.23 3.83 -0.23
CA PHE A 123 0.87 4.32 -0.19
C PHE A 123 0.79 5.59 0.65
N PHE A 124 0.19 6.63 0.08
CA PHE A 124 -0.05 7.90 0.75
C PHE A 124 -1.53 8.02 1.11
N ASN A 125 -1.83 7.83 2.41
CA ASN A 125 -3.20 7.84 2.92
C ASN A 125 -3.88 9.21 2.72
N ARG A 126 -3.21 10.31 3.05
CA ARG A 126 -3.76 11.68 3.02
C ARG A 126 -2.64 12.70 2.78
N PHE A 127 -3.04 13.88 2.25
CA PHE A 127 -2.23 15.09 2.03
C PHE A 127 -0.74 14.85 2.24
N CYS A 128 -0.05 14.56 1.15
CA CYS A 128 1.39 14.47 1.10
C CYS A 128 1.88 15.70 0.34
N MET A 129 2.51 16.64 1.05
CA MET A 129 3.30 17.71 0.44
C MET A 129 4.64 17.15 -0.04
N ASP A 130 5.30 17.88 -0.94
CA ASP A 130 6.55 17.55 -1.64
C ASP A 130 7.69 17.04 -0.76
N ALA A 131 7.65 17.33 0.55
CA ALA A 131 8.63 16.90 1.52
C ALA A 131 8.87 15.37 1.52
N VAL A 132 7.84 14.53 1.45
CA VAL A 132 8.03 13.06 1.52
C VAL A 132 8.66 12.48 0.25
N ILE A 133 8.45 13.13 -0.90
CA ILE A 133 8.99 12.72 -2.20
C ILE A 133 10.50 12.98 -2.26
N ASN A 134 11.00 13.99 -1.55
CA ASN A 134 12.41 14.36 -1.58
C ASN A 134 13.31 13.57 -0.62
N TYR A 135 12.74 12.85 0.35
CA TYR A 135 13.55 11.99 1.21
C TYR A 135 13.90 10.70 0.47
N PRO A 136 15.19 10.28 0.44
CA PRO A 136 15.60 9.03 -0.17
C PRO A 136 15.14 7.84 0.69
N VAL A 137 13.84 7.55 0.67
CA VAL A 137 13.29 6.40 1.38
C VAL A 137 13.58 5.15 0.54
N TYR A 138 14.78 4.60 0.71
CA TYR A 138 15.32 3.56 -0.14
C TYR A 138 14.73 2.19 0.23
N PRO A 139 14.14 1.42 -0.72
CA PRO A 139 14.15 1.56 -2.17
C PRO A 139 12.71 1.66 -2.70
N VAL A 140 11.99 2.69 -2.26
CA VAL A 140 10.64 2.96 -2.76
C VAL A 140 10.78 3.54 -4.17
N ARG A 141 10.18 2.86 -5.15
CA ARG A 141 10.29 3.19 -6.59
C ARG A 141 9.13 4.03 -7.11
N TYR A 142 7.97 3.95 -6.46
CA TYR A 142 6.76 4.67 -6.88
C TYR A 142 5.81 4.87 -5.68
N GLY A 143 4.89 5.81 -5.80
CA GLY A 143 3.89 6.11 -4.78
C GLY A 143 2.48 6.07 -5.35
N VAL A 144 1.54 5.52 -4.61
CA VAL A 144 0.10 5.53 -4.90
C VAL A 144 -0.55 6.59 -4.03
N LEU A 145 -1.17 7.57 -4.69
CA LEU A 145 -1.92 8.63 -4.03
C LEU A 145 -3.39 8.19 -3.89
N SER A 146 -3.96 8.42 -2.72
CA SER A 146 -5.40 8.25 -2.52
C SER A 146 -6.20 9.13 -3.49
N PRO A 147 -7.36 8.70 -4.03
CA PRO A 147 -8.12 9.43 -5.06
C PRO A 147 -8.47 10.89 -4.69
N ARG A 148 -8.56 11.21 -3.39
CA ARG A 148 -8.82 12.57 -2.88
C ARG A 148 -7.64 13.54 -3.05
N LEU A 149 -6.48 13.06 -3.51
CA LEU A 149 -5.25 13.85 -3.74
C LEU A 149 -5.05 14.25 -5.21
N SER A 150 -5.99 13.91 -6.09
CA SER A 150 -5.89 14.19 -7.53
C SER A 150 -6.02 15.67 -7.93
N PHE A 151 -6.22 16.58 -6.96
CA PHE A 151 -6.50 18.01 -7.17
C PHE A 151 -5.40 18.96 -6.66
N ILE A 152 -4.13 18.54 -6.69
CA ILE A 152 -3.00 19.43 -6.37
C ILE A 152 -2.08 19.52 -7.60
N PRO A 153 -2.02 20.66 -8.32
CA PRO A 153 -1.14 20.81 -9.46
C PRO A 153 0.33 20.84 -8.98
N TYR A 154 1.11 19.81 -9.35
CA TYR A 154 2.54 19.76 -9.09
C TYR A 154 3.29 20.61 -10.13
N ARG A 155 4.04 21.62 -9.68
CA ARG A 155 4.89 22.46 -10.53
C ARG A 155 6.23 21.78 -10.71
N HIS A 156 6.59 21.54 -11.96
CA HIS A 156 7.78 20.81 -12.35
C HIS A 156 9.06 21.63 -12.08
N GLU A 157 9.73 21.38 -10.96
CA GLU A 157 11.13 21.80 -10.78
C GLU A 157 12.04 20.57 -10.69
N ARG A 158 13.11 20.62 -11.49
CA ARG A 158 13.96 19.50 -11.85
C ARG A 158 14.91 19.17 -10.69
N THR A 159 14.64 18.12 -9.92
CA THR A 159 15.68 17.27 -9.31
C THR A 159 15.04 16.03 -8.68
N THR A 160 15.66 14.88 -8.92
CA THR A 160 15.18 13.51 -8.64
C THR A 160 14.12 12.97 -9.62
N ARG A 161 14.48 11.89 -10.33
CA ARG A 161 13.62 11.19 -11.29
C ARG A 161 12.54 10.39 -10.55
N PHE A 162 11.61 11.04 -9.88
CA PHE A 162 10.30 10.43 -9.65
C PHE A 162 9.51 10.57 -10.95
N THR A 163 9.75 9.64 -11.88
CA THR A 163 8.84 9.51 -13.02
C THR A 163 7.45 9.24 -12.45
N HIS A 164 6.47 10.05 -12.83
CA HIS A 164 5.04 9.72 -12.78
C HIS A 164 4.79 8.46 -13.64
N ARG A 165 5.31 7.31 -13.21
CA ARG A 165 4.87 6.01 -13.67
C ARG A 165 3.66 5.67 -12.84
N PHE A 166 2.54 6.27 -13.23
CA PHE A 166 1.34 5.45 -13.24
C PHE A 166 1.65 4.29 -14.18
N PHE A 167 1.51 3.07 -13.66
CA PHE A 167 1.24 1.82 -14.38
C PHE A 167 2.19 0.64 -14.24
N SER A 168 1.50 -0.50 -14.26
CA SER A 168 1.86 -1.88 -13.98
C SER A 168 2.20 -2.14 -12.52
N CYS A 169 1.19 -2.57 -11.75
CA CYS A 169 1.42 -3.70 -10.83
C CYS A 169 2.30 -4.68 -11.59
N ARG A 170 3.47 -5.01 -11.05
CA ARG A 170 4.24 -6.13 -11.59
C ARG A 170 3.75 -7.39 -10.90
N CYS A 171 2.50 -7.74 -11.19
CA CYS A 171 1.94 -9.05 -10.90
C CYS A 171 2.36 -9.98 -12.03
#